data_AF-A0A1R1EFF3-F1
#
_entry.id   AF-A0A1R1EFF3-F1
#
_cell.length_a   1.000
_cell.length_b   1.000
_cell.length_c   1.000
_cell.angle_alpha   90.00
_cell.angle_beta   90.00
_cell.angle_gamma   90.00
#
_symmetry.space_group_name_H-M   'P 1'
#
loop_
_entity.id
_entity.type
_entity.pdbx_description
1 polymer ?
#
loop_
_entity_poly.entity_id
_entity_poly.type
_entity_poly.pdbx_seq_one_letter_code
_entity_poly.pdbx_strand_id
1 'polypeptide(L)'
;MLSKIQQEALKQAWKHGGKLVRWNEGGFWTYEGVLPKARSGSTRLPDVEWCCTTNTIFALVRRGYMAMDDWHTCSVVQEETYEQPGKNGALE
;
A
#
# COMPACT_ATOMS: atom_id res chain seq x y z
N MET A 1 -11.55 12.58 0.07
CA MET A 1 -11.67 12.05 -1.30
C MET A 1 -10.30 11.63 -1.83
N LEU A 2 -10.18 10.42 -2.38
CA LEU A 2 -8.94 9.90 -2.98
C LEU A 2 -8.82 10.33 -4.46
N SER A 3 -7.60 10.55 -4.94
CA SER A 3 -7.34 10.74 -6.37
C SER A 3 -7.46 9.40 -7.13
N LYS A 4 -7.61 9.46 -8.46
CA LYS A 4 -7.73 8.24 -9.29
C LYS A 4 -6.56 7.27 -9.07
N ILE A 5 -5.33 7.76 -9.01
CA ILE A 5 -4.15 6.91 -8.79
C ILE A 5 -4.09 6.31 -7.38
N GLN A 6 -4.64 7.01 -6.37
CA GLN A 6 -4.75 6.48 -5.02
C GLN A 6 -5.80 5.36 -4.95
N GLN A 7 -6.94 5.53 -5.62
CA GLN A 7 -7.98 4.50 -5.71
C GLN A 7 -7.46 3.27 -6.44
N GLU A 8 -6.76 3.46 -7.56
CA GLU A 8 -6.19 2.35 -8.32
C GLU A 8 -5.11 1.63 -7.50
N ALA A 9 -4.27 2.34 -6.75
CA ALA A 9 -3.27 1.71 -5.88
C ALA A 9 -3.90 0.79 -4.82
N LEU A 10 -5.00 1.22 -4.18
CA LEU A 10 -5.73 0.35 -3.24
C LEU A 10 -6.34 -0.87 -3.93
N LYS A 11 -6.93 -0.67 -5.12
CA LYS A 11 -7.51 -1.76 -5.91
C LYS A 11 -6.45 -2.80 -6.30
N GLN A 12 -5.28 -2.35 -6.75
CA GLN A 12 -4.17 -3.24 -7.09
C GLN A 12 -3.63 -3.95 -5.86
N ALA A 13 -3.47 -3.24 -4.73
CA ALA A 13 -3.06 -3.87 -3.48
C ALA A 13 -4.05 -4.98 -3.07
N TRP A 14 -5.36 -4.72 -3.03
CA TRP A 14 -6.38 -5.73 -2.70
C TRP A 14 -6.39 -6.92 -3.67
N LYS A 15 -6.29 -6.66 -4.97
CA LYS A 15 -6.27 -7.71 -6.00
C LYS A 15 -5.07 -8.65 -5.84
N HIS A 16 -3.96 -8.14 -5.32
CA HIS A 16 -2.68 -8.84 -5.25
C HIS A 16 -2.24 -9.15 -3.81
N GLY A 17 -3.17 -9.54 -2.94
CA GLY A 17 -2.84 -10.05 -1.59
C GLY A 17 -2.70 -8.98 -0.51
N GLY A 18 -3.18 -7.76 -0.78
CA GLY A 18 -3.21 -6.65 0.16
C GLY A 18 -1.90 -5.90 0.29
N LYS A 19 -0.90 -6.13 -0.58
CA LYS A 19 0.45 -5.56 -0.43
C LYS A 19 0.96 -4.90 -1.70
N LEU A 20 1.75 -3.85 -1.52
CA LEU A 20 2.57 -3.25 -2.56
C LEU A 20 4.03 -3.22 -2.12
N VAL A 21 4.92 -3.31 -3.10
CA VAL A 21 6.38 -3.36 -2.94
C VAL A 21 7.04 -2.23 -3.72
N ARG A 22 8.07 -1.64 -3.13
CA ARG A 22 8.87 -0.56 -3.69
C ARG A 22 9.95 -1.14 -4.59
N TRP A 23 10.07 -0.57 -5.78
CA TRP A 23 11.20 -0.80 -6.66
C TRP A 23 12.35 0.15 -6.30
N ASN A 24 13.50 -0.44 -5.94
CA ASN A 24 14.64 0.26 -5.36
C ASN A 24 15.24 1.33 -6.29
N GLU A 25 15.21 1.11 -7.61
CA GLU A 25 15.89 1.95 -8.61
C GLU A 25 14.99 2.98 -9.31
N GLY A 26 13.85 3.37 -8.71
CA GLY A 26 13.00 4.40 -9.34
C GLY A 26 11.98 5.10 -8.43
N GLY A 27 11.88 4.70 -7.14
CA GLY A 27 10.90 5.31 -6.23
C GLY A 27 9.43 4.99 -6.60
N PHE A 28 9.24 3.97 -7.43
CA PHE A 28 7.93 3.45 -7.82
C PHE A 28 7.52 2.26 -6.95
N TRP A 29 6.24 2.00 -6.90
CA TRP A 29 5.61 0.92 -6.14
C TRP A 29 4.71 0.12 -7.07
N THR A 30 4.67 -1.20 -6.88
CA THR A 30 3.85 -2.14 -7.66
C THR A 30 3.40 -3.30 -6.77
N TYR A 31 2.63 -4.24 -7.28
CA TYR A 31 2.18 -5.40 -6.52
C TYR A 31 3.28 -6.45 -6.32
N GLU A 32 3.16 -7.23 -5.24
CA GLU A 32 4.09 -8.32 -4.93
C GLU A 32 4.08 -9.38 -6.05
N GLY A 33 5.26 -9.93 -6.36
CA GLY A 33 5.44 -11.00 -7.36
C GLY A 33 5.89 -10.53 -8.76
N VAL A 34 5.84 -9.23 -9.06
CA VAL A 34 6.36 -8.69 -10.34
C VAL A 34 7.86 -8.40 -10.28
N LEU A 35 8.34 -7.98 -9.12
CA LEU A 35 9.76 -7.68 -8.96
C LEU A 35 10.55 -9.00 -8.94
N PRO A 36 11.49 -9.22 -9.89
CA PRO A 36 12.29 -10.43 -9.90
C PRO A 36 13.07 -10.56 -8.59
N LYS A 37 13.02 -11.75 -7.96
CA LYS A 37 13.61 -12.05 -6.64
C LYS A 37 15.09 -11.72 -6.49
N ALA A 38 15.82 -11.52 -7.59
CA ALA A 38 17.17 -10.96 -7.57
C ALA A 38 17.61 -10.56 -8.98
N ARG A 39 17.98 -9.29 -9.18
CA ARG A 39 19.36 -8.89 -9.47
C ARG A 39 19.46 -7.37 -9.62
N SER A 40 20.12 -6.79 -8.62
CA SER A 40 20.86 -5.52 -8.61
C SER A 40 21.28 -5.02 -10.00
N GLY A 41 20.95 -3.77 -10.33
CA GLY A 41 21.63 -3.02 -11.39
C GLY A 41 20.87 -2.76 -12.69
N SER A 42 19.60 -3.17 -12.81
CA SER A 42 18.78 -2.80 -13.99
C SER A 42 17.98 -1.54 -13.70
N THR A 43 18.45 -0.40 -14.25
CA THR A 43 17.77 0.90 -14.20
C THR A 43 16.47 0.97 -14.99
N ARG A 44 16.11 -0.08 -15.73
CA ARG A 44 14.84 -0.16 -16.46
C ARG A 44 13.77 -0.73 -15.56
N LEU A 45 12.63 -0.03 -15.49
CA LEU A 45 11.42 -0.57 -14.88
C LEU A 45 11.19 -1.96 -15.49
N PRO A 46 11.05 -3.02 -14.69
CA PRO A 46 10.52 -4.26 -15.22
C PRO A 46 9.19 -3.95 -15.92
N ASP A 47 8.84 -4.73 -16.94
CA ASP A 47 7.62 -4.53 -17.71
C ASP A 47 6.41 -4.84 -16.80
N VAL A 48 6.06 -3.84 -15.99
CA VAL A 48 5.03 -3.92 -14.97
C VAL A 48 3.75 -3.39 -15.57
N GLU A 49 2.68 -4.17 -15.47
CA GLU A 49 1.36 -3.76 -15.97
C GLU A 49 0.87 -2.49 -15.26
N TRP A 50 1.36 -2.26 -14.03
CA TRP A 50 1.00 -1.10 -13.23
C TRP A 50 2.09 -0.71 -12.22
N CYS A 51 2.24 0.61 -12.02
CA CYS A 51 2.99 1.16 -10.90
C CYS A 51 2.43 2.52 -10.44
N CYS A 52 2.81 2.93 -9.23
CA CYS A 52 2.56 4.29 -8.72
C CYS A 52 3.80 4.86 -8.02
N THR A 53 3.75 6.12 -7.58
CA THR A 53 4.90 6.79 -6.94
C THR A 53 4.87 6.63 -5.42
N THR A 54 6.03 6.82 -4.77
CA THR A 54 6.12 6.87 -3.30
C THR A 54 5.18 7.92 -2.68
N ASN A 55 4.96 9.06 -3.36
CA ASN A 55 4.01 10.08 -2.90
C ASN A 55 2.56 9.56 -2.85
N THR A 56 2.17 8.69 -3.77
CA THR A 56 0.86 8.02 -3.75
C THR A 56 0.73 7.17 -2.49
N ILE A 57 1.76 6.38 -2.15
CA ILE A 57 1.78 5.54 -0.96
C ILE A 57 1.74 6.39 0.32
N PHE A 58 2.59 7.41 0.45
CA PHE A 58 2.56 8.30 1.61
C PHE A 58 1.22 9.02 1.80
N ALA A 59 0.53 9.35 0.70
CA ALA A 59 -0.80 9.93 0.81
C ALA A 59 -1.84 8.92 1.34
N LEU A 60 -1.74 7.65 0.95
CA LEU A 60 -2.61 6.58 1.46
C LEU A 60 -2.31 6.22 2.92
N VAL A 61 -1.02 6.16 3.28
CA VAL A 61 -0.56 5.89 4.65
C VAL A 61 -1.03 6.98 5.61
N ARG A 62 -0.82 8.26 5.26
CA ARG A 62 -1.30 9.39 6.09
C ARG A 62 -2.82 9.45 6.26
N ARG A 63 -3.56 8.77 5.39
CA ARG A 63 -5.03 8.70 5.41
C ARG A 63 -5.55 7.42 6.07
N GLY A 64 -4.67 6.53 6.54
CA GLY A 64 -5.04 5.30 7.22
C GLY A 64 -5.50 4.16 6.32
N TYR A 65 -5.40 4.28 4.98
CA TYR A 65 -5.78 3.19 4.08
C TYR A 65 -4.69 2.13 3.93
N MET A 66 -3.43 2.50 4.15
CA MET A 66 -2.29 1.58 4.07
C MET A 66 -1.39 1.78 5.29
N ALA A 67 -0.76 0.71 5.74
CA ALA A 67 0.31 0.72 6.71
C ALA A 67 1.64 0.57 5.95
N MET A 68 2.65 1.34 6.35
CA MET A 68 4.01 1.12 5.88
C MET A 68 4.64 0.06 6.78
N ASP A 69 4.88 -1.13 6.23
CA ASP A 69 5.48 -2.24 6.98
C ASP A 69 6.98 -2.00 7.14
N ASP A 70 7.63 -1.58 6.05
CA ASP A 70 8.99 -1.08 6.01
C ASP A 70 9.18 -0.08 4.85
N TRP A 71 10.41 0.36 4.60
CA TRP A 71 10.70 1.30 3.51
C TRP A 71 10.45 0.72 2.10
N HIS A 72 10.36 -0.61 1.99
CA HIS A 72 10.24 -1.35 0.74
C HIS A 72 8.86 -1.98 0.53
N THR A 73 7.99 -1.98 1.53
CA THR A 73 6.72 -2.70 1.51
C THR A 73 5.63 -1.96 2.29
N CYS A 74 4.39 -2.08 1.82
CA CYS A 74 3.23 -1.56 2.51
C CYS A 74 2.03 -2.49 2.30
N SER A 75 1.16 -2.51 3.31
CA SER A 75 -0.02 -3.37 3.35
C SER A 75 -1.28 -2.52 3.47
N VAL A 76 -2.39 -2.98 2.90
CA VAL A 76 -3.70 -2.35 3.12
C VAL A 76 -4.09 -2.55 4.58
N VAL A 77 -4.52 -1.47 5.23
CA VAL A 77 -5.15 -1.58 6.55
C VAL A 77 -6.51 -2.21 6.32
N GLN A 78 -6.66 -3.46 6.75
CA GLN A 78 -7.99 -4.01 6.91
C GLN A 78 -8.61 -3.23 8.05
N GLU A 79 -9.75 -2.59 7.83
CA GLU A 79 -10.63 -2.23 8.92
C GLU A 79 -11.07 -3.57 9.55
N GLU A 80 -10.22 -4.15 10.39
CA GLU A 80 -10.75 -4.90 11.52
C GLU A 80 -11.77 -3.96 12.12
N THR A 81 -13.01 -4.44 12.13
CA THR A 81 -14.13 -3.77 12.74
C THR A 81 -13.70 -3.53 14.18
N TYR A 82 -13.15 -2.35 14.46
CA TYR A 82 -13.04 -1.85 15.81
C TYR A 82 -14.49 -1.69 16.23
N GLU A 83 -15.06 -2.75 16.79
CA GLU A 83 -16.11 -2.61 17.78
C GLU A 83 -15.54 -1.61 18.78
N GLN A 84 -15.97 -0.36 18.66
CA GLN A 84 -15.81 0.59 19.74
C GLN A 84 -16.45 -0.08 20.95
N PRO A 85 -15.74 -0.31 22.07
CA PRO A 85 -16.44 -0.57 23.31
C PRO A 85 -17.25 0.68 23.59
N GLY A 86 -18.54 0.60 23.27
CA GLY A 86 -19.50 1.65 23.45
C GLY A 86 -19.43 2.16 24.87
N LYS A 87 -19.38 3.48 25.00
CA LYS A 87 -19.81 4.18 26.20
C LYS A 87 -21.22 3.69 26.53
N ASN A 88 -21.37 2.88 27.58
CA ASN A 88 -22.61 2.81 28.34
C ASN A 88 -22.27 3.22 29.76
N GLY A 89 -22.82 4.36 30.17
CA GLY A 89 -22.77 4.83 31.53
C GLY A 89 -23.46 3.84 32.48
N ALA A 90 -22.92 3.74 33.68
CA ALA A 90 -23.66 3.36 34.86
C ALA A 90 -23.25 4.34 35.95
N LEU A 91 -24.18 5.25 36.25
CA LEU A 91 -24.33 5.79 37.60
C LEU A 91 -24.47 4.62 38.56
N GLU A 92 -23.65 4.58 39.61
CA GLU A 92 -24.08 4.34 41.00
C GLU A 92 -23.15 5.12 41.94
#